data_AF-A0A3N4JFL8-F1
#
_entry.id   AF-A0A3N4JFL8-F1
#
_cell.length_a   1.000
_cell.length_b   1.000
_cell.length_c   1.000
_cell.angle_alpha   90.00
_cell.angle_beta   90.00
_cell.angle_gamma   90.00
#
_symmetry.space_group_name_H-M   'P 1'
#
loop_
_entity.id
_entity.type
_entity.pdbx_description
1 polymer ?
#
loop_
_entity_poly.entity_id
_entity_poly.type
_entity_poly.pdbx_seq_one_letter_code
_entity_poly.pdbx_strand_id
1 'polypeptide(L)'
;MPAVRQPLQKLKENDANEQSLPHQGPQPKSLNERKIKLQVEPRQKIKQTYTWQQKIKVLNRLEYYHVVNKASNMVIKMWCPTLDEVSAFFKIPKSTIGRWRKVEVTQKIVQ
;
A
#
# COMPACT_ATOMS: atom_id res chain seq x y z
N MET A 1 -41.57 -63.75 -8.25
CA MET A 1 -42.74 -62.93 -7.85
C MET A 1 -42.40 -61.46 -8.08
N PRO A 2 -42.94 -60.79 -9.12
CA PRO A 2 -42.76 -59.34 -9.27
C PRO A 2 -43.90 -58.60 -8.57
N ALA A 3 -43.58 -57.72 -7.62
CA ALA A 3 -44.54 -56.84 -6.99
C ALA A 3 -44.91 -55.70 -7.95
N VAL A 4 -46.17 -55.69 -8.39
CA VAL A 4 -46.77 -54.66 -9.24
C VAL A 4 -46.83 -53.34 -8.44
N ARG A 5 -46.08 -52.32 -8.90
CA ARG A 5 -46.12 -50.99 -8.29
C ARG A 5 -47.42 -50.29 -8.70
N GLN A 6 -48.28 -49.99 -7.74
CA GLN A 6 -49.42 -49.11 -7.97
C GLN A 6 -48.94 -47.67 -8.18
N PRO A 7 -49.49 -46.93 -9.15
CA PRO A 7 -49.22 -45.50 -9.28
C PRO A 7 -49.90 -44.75 -8.14
N LEU A 8 -49.14 -43.90 -7.44
CA LEU A 8 -49.65 -42.98 -6.43
C LEU A 8 -50.62 -42.00 -7.12
N GLN A 9 -51.91 -42.32 -7.01
CA GLN A 9 -52.99 -41.40 -7.34
C GLN A 9 -52.98 -40.25 -6.32
N LYS A 10 -53.14 -39.05 -6.87
CA LYS A 10 -53.01 -37.74 -6.25
C LYS A 10 -53.80 -37.59 -4.96
N LEU A 11 -53.13 -37.16 -3.90
CA LEU A 11 -53.74 -36.55 -2.71
C LEU A 11 -52.86 -35.39 -2.23
N LYS A 12 -53.05 -34.22 -2.86
CA LYS A 12 -53.39 -32.96 -2.19
C LYS A 12 -53.25 -31.82 -3.19
N GLU A 13 -54.42 -31.35 -3.62
CA GLU A 13 -54.63 -29.93 -3.84
C GLU A 13 -54.24 -29.16 -2.56
N ASN A 14 -53.84 -27.91 -2.72
CA ASN A 14 -53.26 -26.99 -1.73
C ASN A 14 -51.74 -27.12 -1.57
N ASP A 15 -51.00 -26.50 -2.50
CA ASP A 15 -49.90 -25.59 -2.17
C ASP A 15 -49.72 -24.69 -3.41
N ALA A 16 -50.75 -23.89 -3.66
CA ALA A 16 -50.57 -22.75 -4.53
C ALA A 16 -49.56 -21.83 -3.84
N ASN A 17 -48.46 -21.57 -4.55
CA ASN A 17 -47.65 -20.37 -4.38
C ASN A 17 -46.69 -20.32 -3.17
N GLU A 18 -45.68 -21.19 -3.16
CA GLU A 18 -44.40 -20.84 -2.52
C GLU A 18 -43.24 -21.06 -3.50
N GLN A 19 -43.25 -20.31 -4.62
CA GLN A 19 -41.99 -19.91 -5.22
C GLN A 19 -41.30 -19.00 -4.19
N SER A 20 -40.48 -19.58 -3.33
CA SER A 20 -39.61 -18.86 -2.43
C SER A 20 -38.78 -17.88 -3.27
N LEU A 21 -39.16 -16.60 -3.21
CA LEU A 21 -38.43 -15.53 -3.86
C LEU A 21 -36.95 -15.62 -3.43
N PRO A 22 -36.00 -15.47 -4.36
CA PRO A 22 -34.59 -15.46 -3.99
C PRO A 22 -34.40 -14.44 -2.87
N HIS A 23 -33.77 -14.85 -1.77
CA HIS A 23 -33.50 -13.97 -0.64
C HIS A 23 -32.71 -12.77 -1.14
N GLN A 24 -33.38 -11.65 -1.34
CA GLN A 24 -32.72 -10.40 -1.67
C GLN A 24 -32.02 -9.93 -0.41
N GLY A 25 -30.70 -9.86 -0.47
CA GLY A 25 -29.92 -9.20 0.56
C GLY A 25 -30.43 -7.77 0.79
N PRO A 26 -30.05 -7.15 1.91
CA PRO A 26 -30.49 -5.80 2.25
C PRO A 26 -30.24 -4.86 1.08
N GLN A 27 -31.28 -4.13 0.68
CA GLN A 27 -31.19 -3.19 -0.43
C GLN A 27 -30.12 -2.12 -0.13
N PRO A 28 -29.35 -1.70 -1.14
CA PRO A 28 -28.36 -0.66 -0.95
C PRO A 28 -29.04 0.63 -0.50
N LYS A 29 -28.54 1.24 0.58
CA LYS A 29 -29.03 2.52 1.07
C LYS A 29 -29.00 3.58 -0.03
N SER A 30 -30.08 4.34 -0.14
CA SER A 30 -30.18 5.46 -1.07
C SER A 30 -29.11 6.52 -0.76
N LEU A 31 -28.76 7.36 -1.73
CA LEU A 31 -27.72 8.39 -1.57
C LEU A 31 -27.96 9.28 -0.33
N ASN A 32 -29.22 9.59 -0.03
CA ASN A 32 -29.62 10.43 1.10
C ASN A 32 -29.52 9.71 2.46
N GLU A 33 -29.60 8.38 2.47
CA GLU A 33 -29.49 7.53 3.67
C GLU A 33 -28.05 7.12 3.97
N ARG A 34 -27.14 7.32 3.01
CA ARG A 34 -25.72 7.09 3.22
C ARG A 34 -25.19 8.19 4.14
N LYS A 35 -24.99 7.84 5.41
CA LYS A 35 -24.12 8.62 6.31
C LYS A 35 -22.69 8.53 5.79
N ILE A 36 -22.35 9.35 4.78
CA ILE A 36 -20.96 9.56 4.38
C ILE A 36 -20.30 10.20 5.60
N LYS A 37 -19.35 9.49 6.23
CA LYS A 37 -18.46 10.09 7.23
C LYS A 37 -17.60 11.13 6.49
N LEU A 38 -18.15 12.31 6.25
CA LEU A 38 -17.48 13.45 5.61
C LEU A 38 -16.28 13.90 6.44
N GLN A 39 -16.28 13.61 7.74
CA GLN A 39 -15.17 13.87 8.63
C GLN A 39 -14.27 12.64 8.72
N VAL A 40 -13.46 12.44 7.68
CA VAL A 40 -12.20 11.73 7.86
C VAL A 40 -11.28 12.75 8.52
N GLU A 41 -11.00 12.58 9.82
CA GLU A 41 -9.95 13.33 10.52
C GLU A 41 -8.70 13.36 9.62
N PRO A 42 -8.17 14.55 9.26
CA PRO A 42 -6.99 14.63 8.43
C PRO A 42 -5.87 13.92 9.17
N ARG A 43 -5.36 12.82 8.59
CA ARG A 43 -4.22 12.10 9.17
C ARG A 43 -3.12 13.11 9.45
N GLN A 44 -2.84 13.34 10.73
CA GLN A 44 -1.77 14.23 11.15
C GLN A 44 -0.46 13.67 10.60
N LYS A 45 0.06 14.31 9.55
CA LYS A 45 1.38 13.98 9.03
C LYS A 45 2.38 14.46 10.06
N ILE A 46 3.07 13.51 10.72
CA ILE A 46 4.23 13.81 11.54
C ILE A 46 5.20 14.59 10.66
N LYS A 47 5.39 15.88 10.95
CA LYS A 47 6.38 16.71 10.26
C LYS A 47 7.76 16.25 10.70
N GLN A 48 8.35 15.32 9.96
CA GLN A 48 9.78 15.02 10.12
C GLN A 48 10.58 16.21 9.55
N THR A 49 10.97 17.13 10.42
CA THR A 49 11.88 18.22 10.08
C THR A 49 13.31 17.75 10.26
N TYR A 50 13.94 17.35 9.16
CA TYR A 50 15.37 17.05 9.14
C TYR A 50 16.16 18.34 9.24
N THR A 51 17.19 18.34 10.09
CA THR A 51 18.06 19.50 10.26
C THR A 51 18.89 19.75 9.00
N TRP A 52 19.32 20.99 8.79
CA TRP A 52 20.15 21.35 7.63
C TRP A 52 21.45 20.51 7.60
N GLN A 53 22.10 20.32 8.75
CA GLN A 53 23.28 19.47 8.87
C GLN A 53 23.02 18.00 8.52
N GLN A 54 21.85 17.45 8.86
CA GLN A 54 21.49 16.08 8.47
C GLN A 54 21.38 15.96 6.94
N LYS A 55 20.77 16.95 6.28
CA LYS A 55 20.65 16.97 4.81
C LYS A 55 22.03 16.98 4.14
N ILE A 56 22.95 17.79 4.64
CA ILE A 56 24.33 17.84 4.12
C ILE A 56 25.05 16.51 4.32
N LYS A 57 24.97 15.91 5.52
CA LYS A 57 25.59 14.60 5.79
C LYS A 57 25.09 13.52 4.82
N VAL A 58 23.79 13.53 4.53
CA VAL A 58 23.16 12.59 3.59
C VAL A 58 23.64 12.83 2.15
N LEU A 59 23.66 14.09 1.70
CA LEU A 59 24.13 14.44 0.36
C LEU A 59 25.63 14.13 0.18
N ASN A 60 26.46 14.47 1.17
CA ASN A 60 27.89 14.15 1.14
C ASN A 60 28.13 12.64 1.11
N ARG A 61 27.30 11.83 1.79
CA ARG A 61 27.40 10.37 1.73
C ARG A 61 27.14 9.83 0.32
N LEU A 62 26.19 10.41 -0.40
CA LEU A 62 25.87 10.02 -1.78
C LEU A 62 26.99 10.40 -2.77
N GLU A 63 27.62 11.54 -2.55
CA GLU A 63 28.58 12.12 -3.50
C GLU A 63 30.01 11.60 -3.27
N TYR A 64 30.48 11.58 -2.02
CA TYR A 64 31.90 11.37 -1.70
C TYR A 64 32.22 10.01 -1.09
N TYR A 65 31.22 9.30 -0.58
CA TYR A 65 31.48 8.04 0.10
C TYR A 65 31.54 6.91 -0.91
N HIS A 66 32.73 6.36 -1.13
CA HIS A 66 32.89 5.15 -1.93
C HIS A 66 33.04 3.95 -1.00
N VAL A 67 32.13 2.97 -1.13
CA VAL A 67 32.22 1.73 -0.35
C VAL A 67 33.19 0.79 -1.05
N VAL A 68 34.20 0.31 -0.31
CA VAL A 68 35.14 -0.70 -0.79
C VAL A 68 34.46 -2.06 -0.72
N ASN A 69 34.12 -2.65 -1.86
CA ASN A 69 33.61 -4.01 -1.90
C ASN A 69 34.79 -4.99 -1.83
N LYS A 70 34.98 -5.65 -0.67
CA LYS A 70 35.93 -6.75 -0.51
C LYS A 70 35.31 -8.05 -1.02
N ALA A 71 34.93 -8.09 -2.30
CA ALA A 71 34.65 -9.36 -2.95
C ALA A 71 35.99 -10.09 -3.14
N SER A 72 36.02 -11.37 -2.78
CA SER A 72 37.23 -12.16 -2.50
C SER A 72 38.16 -12.39 -3.69
N ASN A 73 37.87 -11.90 -4.90
CA ASN A 73 38.81 -11.95 -6.01
C ASN A 73 38.63 -10.75 -6.95
N MET A 74 39.67 -9.91 -6.98
CA MET A 74 40.07 -8.97 -8.04
C MET A 74 39.16 -7.73 -8.30
N VAL A 75 39.81 -6.57 -8.24
CA VAL A 75 39.32 -5.20 -8.49
C VAL A 75 38.55 -4.58 -7.32
N ILE A 76 39.20 -3.63 -6.62
CA ILE A 76 38.54 -2.69 -5.71
C ILE A 76 37.59 -1.83 -6.56
N LYS A 77 36.33 -2.25 -6.65
CA LYS A 77 35.29 -1.43 -7.27
C LYS A 77 34.81 -0.44 -6.22
N MET A 78 35.23 0.82 -6.38
CA MET A 78 34.64 1.94 -5.66
C MET A 78 33.25 2.19 -6.25
N TRP A 79 32.20 1.94 -5.47
CA TRP A 79 30.83 2.24 -5.89
C TRP A 79 30.22 3.32 -5.01
N CYS A 80 29.47 4.22 -5.64
CA CYS A 80 28.68 5.23 -4.93
C CYS A 80 27.46 4.53 -4.29
N PRO A 81 27.15 4.83 -3.03
CA PRO A 81 26.02 4.23 -2.35
C PRO A 81 24.72 4.63 -3.04
N THR A 82 23.85 3.66 -3.18
CA THR A 82 22.52 3.85 -3.76
C THR A 82 21.62 4.62 -2.80
N LEU A 83 20.54 5.22 -3.34
CA LEU A 83 19.52 5.86 -2.50
C LEU A 83 18.92 4.89 -1.47
N ASP A 84 18.87 3.60 -1.79
CA ASP A 84 18.35 2.55 -0.91
C ASP A 84 19.25 2.35 0.31
N GLU A 85 20.55 2.24 0.09
CA GLU A 85 21.53 2.08 1.16
C GLU A 85 21.58 3.31 2.06
N VAL A 86 21.57 4.51 1.46
CA VAL A 86 21.55 5.77 2.22
C VAL A 86 20.23 5.94 2.98
N SER A 87 19.11 5.56 2.36
CA SER A 87 17.80 5.55 3.02
C SER A 87 17.77 4.63 4.23
N ALA A 88 18.28 3.41 4.09
CA ALA A 88 18.37 2.44 5.19
C ALA A 88 19.31 2.93 6.30
N PHE A 89 20.47 3.49 5.95
CA PHE A 89 21.47 3.97 6.90
C PHE A 89 20.96 5.15 7.74
N PHE A 90 20.42 6.19 7.10
CA PHE A 90 19.92 7.37 7.80
C PHE A 90 18.48 7.24 8.31
N LYS A 91 17.78 6.16 7.95
CA LYS A 91 16.35 5.95 8.21
C LYS A 91 15.48 7.09 7.67
N ILE A 92 15.85 7.60 6.50
CA ILE A 92 15.16 8.68 5.80
C ILE A 92 14.52 8.09 4.54
N PRO A 93 13.24 8.37 4.22
CA PRO A 93 12.61 7.85 3.03
C PRO A 93 13.36 8.24 1.75
N LYS A 94 13.52 7.29 0.83
CA LYS A 94 14.18 7.48 -0.48
C LYS A 94 13.61 8.67 -1.25
N SER A 95 12.30 8.86 -1.21
CA SER A 95 11.59 9.98 -1.86
C SER A 95 12.03 11.33 -1.30
N THR A 96 12.26 11.42 0.00
CA THR A 96 12.77 12.63 0.66
C THR A 96 14.20 12.93 0.23
N ILE A 97 15.07 11.93 0.23
CA ILE A 97 16.48 12.07 -0.18
C ILE A 97 16.55 12.47 -1.67
N GLY A 98 15.76 11.83 -2.52
CA GLY A 98 15.67 12.15 -3.95
C GLY A 98 15.20 13.59 -4.19
N ARG A 99 14.32 14.13 -3.33
CA ARG A 99 13.92 15.53 -3.40
C ARG A 99 15.07 16.49 -3.07
N TRP A 100 15.93 16.15 -2.12
CA TRP A 100 17.10 16.97 -1.77
C TRP A 100 18.16 16.97 -2.85
N ARG A 101 18.28 15.90 -3.63
CA ARG A 101 19.24 15.77 -4.72
C ARG A 101 18.95 16.69 -5.93
N LYS A 102 17.74 17.24 -6.04
CA LYS A 102 17.41 18.20 -7.11
C LYS A 102 18.32 19.41 -6.99
N VAL A 103 18.93 19.83 -8.11
CA VAL A 103 19.95 20.91 -8.14
C VAL A 103 19.49 22.17 -7.39
N GLU A 104 18.26 22.63 -7.63
CA GLU A 104 17.66 23.79 -6.98
C GLU A 104 17.59 23.67 -5.44
N VAL A 105 17.39 22.44 -4.94
CA VAL A 105 17.26 22.15 -3.52
C VAL A 105 18.64 21.95 -2.91
N THR A 106 19.53 21.25 -3.59
CA THR A 106 20.94 21.08 -3.19
C THR A 106 21.63 22.42 -3.02
N GLN A 107 21.50 23.34 -3.98
CA GLN A 107 22.10 24.68 -3.90
C GLN A 107 21.65 25.43 -2.65
N LYS A 108 20.35 25.38 -2.32
CA LYS A 108 19.79 25.99 -1.10
C LYS A 108 20.20 25.30 0.20
N ILE A 109 20.65 24.04 0.13
CA ILE A 109 21.14 23.27 1.28
C ILE A 109 22.63 23.47 1.49
N VAL A 110 23.40 23.82 0.45
CA VAL A 110 24.87 23.98 0.54
C VAL A 110 25.27 25.45 0.77
N GLN A 111 24.44 26.39 0.31
CA GLN A 111 24.60 27.84 0.54
C GLN A 111 24.24 28.23 1.98
#